data_AF-A0AAW1VDN3-F1
#
_entry.id   AF-A0AAW1VDN3-F1
#
_cell.length_a   1.000
_cell.length_b   1.000
_cell.length_c   1.000
_cell.angle_alpha   90.00
_cell.angle_beta   90.00
_cell.angle_gamma   90.00
#
_symmetry.space_group_name_H-M   'P 1'
#
loop_
_entity.id
_entity.type
_entity.pdbx_description
1 polymer ?
#
loop_
_entity_poly.entity_id
_entity_poly.type
_entity_poly.pdbx_seq_one_letter_code
_entity_poly.pdbx_strand_id
1 'polypeptide(L)'
;MMEVFKKIGHEVNFAVSESKIQAIHRVAEFSIQVRGTPMNITVKFINSSVRSAFLTVFLRNGRRKLTTKLINPIAEACGIYVNEHISPYYKILHKKTKDCC
;
A
#
# COMPACT_ATOMS: atom_id res chain seq x y z
N MET A 1 8.63 6.96 8.14
CA MET A 1 7.95 6.15 7.09
C MET A 1 8.01 4.66 7.37
N MET A 2 9.20 4.09 7.62
CA MET A 2 9.35 2.68 7.97
C MET A 2 8.50 2.27 9.18
N GLU A 3 8.45 3.09 10.23
CA GLU A 3 7.63 2.84 11.42
C GLU A 3 6.13 2.71 11.12
N VAL A 4 5.62 3.59 10.26
CA VAL A 4 4.22 3.54 9.79
C VAL A 4 3.96 2.20 9.11
N PHE A 5 4.87 1.77 8.24
CA PHE A 5 4.74 0.50 7.53
C PHE A 5 4.87 -0.72 8.46
N LYS A 6 5.76 -0.67 9.47
CA LYS A 6 5.85 -1.70 10.51
C LYS A 6 4.56 -1.82 11.31
N LYS A 7 3.94 -0.71 11.70
CA LYS A 7 2.63 -0.71 12.37
C LYS A 7 1.55 -1.34 11.49
N ILE A 8 1.48 -0.97 10.21
CA ILE A 8 0.56 -1.61 9.25
C ILE A 8 0.80 -3.11 9.18
N GLY A 9 2.07 -3.54 9.09
CA GLY A 9 2.46 -4.95 9.12
C GLY A 9 1.96 -5.67 10.36
N HIS A 10 2.17 -5.09 11.54
CA HIS A 10 1.68 -5.62 12.81
C HIS A 10 0.16 -5.81 12.80
N GLU A 11 -0.60 -4.78 12.40
CA GLU A 11 -2.07 -4.84 12.37
C GLU A 11 -2.64 -5.90 11.41
N VAL A 12 -1.87 -6.31 10.39
CA VAL A 12 -2.29 -7.38 9.47
C VAL A 12 -1.68 -8.74 9.79
N ASN A 13 -0.94 -8.87 10.89
CA ASN A 13 -0.17 -10.07 11.27
C ASN A 13 0.91 -10.44 10.24
N PHE A 14 1.65 -9.44 9.76
CA PHE A 14 2.80 -9.61 8.87
C PHE A 14 4.05 -8.97 9.47
N ALA A 15 5.05 -9.79 9.80
CA ALA A 15 6.33 -9.32 10.31
C ALA A 15 7.13 -8.59 9.21
N VAL A 16 7.23 -7.26 9.33
CA VAL A 16 8.01 -6.42 8.43
C VAL A 16 9.46 -6.37 8.89
N SER A 17 10.36 -6.94 8.09
CA SER A 17 11.82 -6.79 8.27
C SER A 17 12.36 -5.73 7.32
N GLU A 18 13.17 -4.79 7.82
CA GLU A 18 13.80 -3.74 7.01
C GLU A 18 14.71 -4.33 5.93
N SER A 19 15.37 -5.46 6.23
CA SER A 19 16.19 -6.21 5.27
C SER A 19 15.41 -6.76 4.07
N LYS A 20 14.07 -6.66 4.06
CA LYS A 20 13.22 -7.07 2.93
C LYS A 20 12.69 -5.88 2.14
N ILE A 21 13.00 -4.65 2.55
CA ILE A 21 12.54 -3.41 1.93
C ILE A 21 13.70 -2.75 1.20
N GLN A 22 13.54 -2.57 -0.11
CA GLN A 22 14.50 -1.85 -0.94
C GLN A 22 14.32 -0.34 -0.83
N ALA A 23 13.07 0.14 -0.81
CA ALA A 23 12.76 1.57 -0.69
C ALA A 23 11.36 1.79 -0.10
N ILE A 24 11.19 2.88 0.65
CA ILE A 24 9.88 3.36 1.09
C ILE A 24 9.83 4.89 1.01
N HIS A 25 8.90 5.42 0.24
CA HIS A 25 8.77 6.86 0.02
C HIS A 25 7.33 7.24 -0.31
N ARG A 26 7.00 8.52 -0.22
CA ARG A 26 5.76 9.06 -0.78
C ARG A 26 5.93 9.28 -2.28
N VAL A 27 4.89 9.04 -3.05
CA VAL A 27 4.90 9.35 -4.49
C VAL A 27 5.14 10.85 -4.65
N ALA A 28 6.18 11.20 -5.42
CA ALA A 28 6.47 12.59 -5.76
C ALA A 28 5.30 13.21 -6.54
N GLU A 29 5.06 14.50 -6.37
CA GLU A 29 3.96 15.22 -7.00
C GLU A 29 4.03 15.12 -8.54
N PHE A 30 3.26 14.21 -9.11
CA PHE A 30 2.90 14.27 -10.53
C PHE A 30 1.59 15.05 -10.63
N SER A 31 1.76 16.38 -10.71
CA SER A 31 0.90 17.40 -11.32
C SER A 31 -0.56 17.61 -10.91
N ILE A 32 -1.22 16.78 -10.10
CA ILE A 32 -2.60 17.10 -9.63
C ILE A 32 -2.82 16.60 -8.20
N GLN A 33 -2.36 17.35 -7.20
CA GLN A 33 -2.78 17.08 -5.83
C GLN A 33 -4.18 17.68 -5.62
N VAL A 34 -5.16 16.83 -5.36
CA VAL A 34 -6.44 17.30 -4.81
C VAL A 34 -6.14 17.84 -3.42
N ARG A 35 -6.32 19.17 -3.23
CA ARG A 35 -6.09 19.84 -1.93
C ARG A 35 -6.74 19.03 -0.80
N GLY A 36 -5.95 18.70 0.22
CA GLY A 36 -6.40 17.95 1.40
C GLY A 36 -6.29 16.43 1.32
N THR A 37 -5.89 15.85 0.18
CA THR A 37 -5.65 14.39 0.11
C THR A 37 -4.21 14.02 0.46
N PRO A 38 -4.00 13.01 1.33
CA PRO A 38 -2.66 12.55 1.68
C PRO A 38 -2.02 11.81 0.48
N MET A 39 -0.72 12.03 0.29
CA MET A 39 0.04 11.34 -0.75
C MET A 39 0.14 9.84 -0.48
N ASN A 40 0.10 9.05 -1.56
CA ASN A 40 0.31 7.61 -1.50
C ASN A 40 1.72 7.27 -1.00
N ILE A 41 1.82 6.17 -0.25
CA ILE A 41 3.09 5.59 0.21
C ILE A 41 3.42 4.41 -0.71
N THR A 42 4.58 4.47 -1.36
CA THR A 42 5.11 3.37 -2.18
C THR A 42 6.15 2.60 -1.38
N VAL A 43 5.98 1.27 -1.32
CA VAL A 43 6.95 0.35 -0.72
C VAL A 43 7.48 -0.57 -1.80
N LYS A 44 8.80 -0.50 -2.03
CA LYS A 44 9.53 -1.41 -2.92
C LYS A 44 10.17 -2.49 -2.07
N PHE A 45 9.71 -3.72 -2.22
CA PHE A 45 10.34 -4.89 -1.60
C PHE A 45 11.54 -5.34 -2.43
N ILE A 46 12.50 -6.02 -1.78
CA ILE A 46 13.64 -6.61 -2.49
C ILE A 46 13.19 -7.71 -3.44
N ASN A 47 12.25 -8.56 -2.99
CA ASN A 47 11.75 -9.71 -3.74
C ASN A 47 10.24 -9.61 -3.95
N SER A 48 9.78 -10.01 -5.15
CA SER A 48 8.36 -10.07 -5.50
C SER A 48 7.57 -11.03 -4.60
N SER A 49 8.19 -12.13 -4.14
CA SER A 49 7.57 -13.10 -3.23
C SER A 49 7.18 -12.48 -1.89
N VAL A 50 8.00 -11.58 -1.33
CA VAL A 50 7.69 -10.91 -0.06
C VAL A 50 6.51 -9.95 -0.23
N ARG A 51 6.51 -9.20 -1.33
CA ARG A 51 5.39 -8.33 -1.71
C ARG A 51 4.10 -9.13 -1.86
N SER A 52 4.14 -10.24 -2.59
CA SER A 52 2.96 -11.10 -2.80
C SER A 52 2.44 -11.67 -1.48
N ALA A 53 3.34 -12.15 -0.60
CA ALA A 53 2.96 -12.63 0.72
C ALA A 53 2.28 -11.53 1.57
N PHE A 54 2.84 -10.31 1.57
CA PHE A 54 2.23 -9.17 2.25
C PHE A 54 0.84 -8.85 1.71
N LEU A 55 0.68 -8.78 0.39
CA LEU A 55 -0.62 -8.53 -0.25
C LEU A 55 -1.64 -9.62 0.08
N THR A 56 -1.26 -10.89 0.04
CA THR A 56 -2.14 -12.00 0.42
C THR A 56 -2.62 -11.88 1.87
N VAL A 57 -1.71 -11.58 2.80
CA VAL A 57 -2.05 -11.40 4.21
C VAL A 57 -2.94 -10.18 4.41
N PHE A 58 -2.63 -9.05 3.75
CA PHE A 58 -3.48 -7.85 3.77
C PHE A 58 -4.90 -8.13 3.25
N LEU A 59 -5.03 -8.85 2.13
CA LEU A 59 -6.34 -9.17 1.55
C LEU A 59 -7.18 -10.08 2.46
N ARG A 60 -6.54 -11.00 3.19
CA ARG A 60 -7.20 -11.90 4.16
C ARG A 60 -7.59 -11.18 5.44
N ASN A 61 -6.70 -10.35 6.00
CA ASN A 61 -6.81 -9.85 7.37
C ASN A 61 -7.11 -8.34 7.45
N GLY A 62 -6.56 -7.54 6.53
CA GLY A 62 -6.50 -6.08 6.64
C GLY A 62 -7.57 -5.32 5.86
N ARG A 63 -8.07 -5.87 4.75
CA ARG A 63 -8.90 -5.13 3.77
C ARG A 63 -10.16 -4.48 4.35
N ARG A 64 -10.74 -5.02 5.43
CA ARG A 64 -11.97 -4.48 6.06
C ARG A 64 -11.74 -3.84 7.43
N LYS A 65 -10.53 -3.93 7.99
CA LYS A 65 -10.27 -3.58 9.40
C LYS A 65 -9.26 -2.47 9.57
N LEU A 66 -8.36 -2.27 8.60
CA LEU A 66 -7.26 -1.32 8.77
C LEU A 66 -7.75 0.12 8.57
N THR A 67 -7.63 0.92 9.63
CA THR A 67 -7.94 2.36 9.61
C THR A 67 -6.74 3.18 10.04
N THR A 68 -6.68 4.44 9.61
CA THR A 68 -5.68 5.44 10.04
C THR A 68 -5.62 5.59 11.56
N LYS A 69 -6.74 5.43 12.26
CA LYS A 69 -6.82 5.52 13.73
C LYS A 69 -6.03 4.42 14.45
N LEU A 70 -5.90 3.23 13.86
CA LEU A 70 -5.06 2.15 14.38
C LEU A 70 -3.57 2.47 14.30
N ILE A 71 -3.17 3.34 13.37
CA ILE A 71 -1.77 3.71 13.16
C ILE A 71 -1.40 4.99 13.92
N ASN A 72 -2.34 5.96 13.95
CA ASN A 72 -2.25 7.22 14.66
C ASN A 72 -3.59 7.51 15.37
N PRO A 73 -3.66 7.38 16.71
CA PRO A 73 -4.90 7.55 17.48
C PRO A 73 -5.56 8.93 17.35
N ILE A 74 -4.78 9.95 16.98
CA ILE A 74 -5.23 11.34 16.84
C ILE A 74 -5.86 11.59 15.46
N ALA A 75 -5.62 10.71 14.48
CA ALA A 75 -6.17 10.85 13.14
C ALA A 75 -7.66 10.47 13.09
N GLU A 76 -8.40 11.13 12.19
CA GLU A 76 -9.74 10.69 11.79
C GLU A 76 -9.68 9.24 11.27
N ALA A 77 -10.72 8.45 11.54
CA ALA A 77 -10.79 7.05 11.14
C ALA A 77 -11.15 6.91 9.65
N CYS A 78 -10.14 6.72 8.81
CA CYS A 78 -10.26 6.47 7.38
C CYS A 78 -9.70 5.09 7.04
N GLY A 79 -10.34 4.37 6.12
CA GLY A 79 -9.85 3.08 5.65
C GLY A 79 -8.49 3.21 4.96
N ILE A 80 -7.55 2.32 5.28
CA ILE A 80 -6.26 2.22 4.58
C ILE A 80 -6.37 1.18 3.48
N TYR A 81 -6.10 1.60 2.24
CA TYR A 81 -6.09 0.73 1.07
C TYR A 81 -4.67 0.41 0.64
N VAL A 82 -4.38 -0.87 0.38
CA VAL A 82 -3.11 -1.34 -0.16
C VAL A 82 -3.39 -2.01 -1.50
N ASN A 83 -2.69 -1.56 -2.54
CA ASN A 83 -2.79 -2.10 -3.88
C ASN A 83 -1.38 -2.32 -4.45
N GLU A 84 -1.28 -3.22 -5.42
CA GLU A 84 -0.05 -3.38 -6.19
C GLU A 84 0.19 -2.13 -7.06
N HIS A 85 1.40 -1.60 -7.00
CA HIS A 85 1.81 -0.51 -7.87
C HIS A 85 2.24 -1.05 -9.24
N ILE A 86 1.34 -1.01 -10.21
CA ILE A 86 1.61 -1.35 -11.62
C ILE A 86 1.91 -0.10 -12.45
N SER A 87 2.79 -0.24 -13.45
CA SER A 87 3.11 0.87 -14.35
C SER A 87 1.87 1.32 -15.14
N PRO A 88 1.81 2.59 -15.59
CA PRO A 88 0.68 3.08 -16.38
C PRO A 88 0.38 2.23 -17.62
N TYR A 89 1.41 1.75 -18.31
CA TYR A 89 1.27 0.85 -19.45
C TYR A 89 0.46 -0.41 -19.11
N TYR A 90 0.80 -1.09 -18.01
CA TYR A 90 0.09 -2.30 -17.58
C TYR A 90 -1.31 -2.01 -17.04
N LYS A 91 -1.56 -0.82 -16.47
CA LYS A 91 -2.93 -0.40 -16.10
C LYS A 91 -3.85 -0.33 -17.32
N ILE A 92 -3.36 0.26 -18.41
CA ILE A 92 -4.12 0.39 -19.66
C ILE A 92 -4.40 -1.00 -20.24
N LEU A 93 -3.39 -1.87 -20.30
CA LEU A 93 -3.55 -3.22 -20.82
C LEU A 93 -4.54 -4.06 -19.98
N HIS A 94 -4.45 -3.97 -18.66
CA HIS A 94 -5.37 -4.65 -17.74
C HIS A 94 -6.82 -4.13 -17.85
N LYS A 95 -7.02 -2.84 -18.11
CA LYS A 95 -8.36 -2.29 -18.39
C LYS A 95 -8.92 -2.86 -19.70
N LYS A 96 -8.14 -2.81 -20.79
CA LYS A 96 -8.57 -3.32 -22.11
C LYS A 96 -8.94 -4.80 -22.07
N THR A 97 -8.19 -5.62 -21.34
CA THR A 97 -8.49 -7.05 -21.21
C THR A 97 -9.75 -7.34 -20.40
N LYS A 98 -10.09 -6.52 -19.41
CA LYS A 98 -11.36 -6.63 -18.67
C LYS A 98 -12.58 -6.18 -19.48
N ASP A 99 -12.42 -5.19 -20.35
CA ASP A 99 -13.52 -4.66 -21.16
C ASP A 99 -13.84 -5.55 -22.38
N CYS A 100 -12.92 -6.43 -22.79
CA CYS A 100 -13.07 -7.36 -23.92
C CYS A 100 -13.57 -8.76 -23.56
N CYS A 101 -13.74 -9.08 -22.26
CA CYS A 101 -14.25 -10.36 -21.77
C CYS A 101 -15.55 -10.14 -21.00
#